data_AF-A0A946I8D1-F1
#
_entry.id   AF-A0A946I8D1-F1
#
_cell.length_a   1.000
_cell.length_b   1.000
_cell.length_c   1.000
_cell.angle_alpha   90.00
_cell.angle_beta   90.00
_cell.angle_gamma   90.00
#
_symmetry.space_group_name_H-M   'P 1'
#
loop_
_entity.id
_entity.type
_entity.pdbx_description
1 polymer ?
#
loop_
_entity_poly.entity_id
_entity_poly.type
_entity_poly.pdbx_seq_one_letter_code
_entity_poly.pdbx_strand_id
1 'polypeptide(L)'
;PEIGKLTELNRTGWEELVAKFISTPATVAQRTLEHFVPGGDKDPRLYKDATGAIMIVGPDLPIGRKVTGTQRAQVEVFRGALRPFTTTVNQELSDVLKSKIRMFTIFPGSVTGSEPNNQKIAEAFNFLVTENALTSAEVVFCVDETR
;
A
#
# COMPACT_ATOMS: atom_id res chain seq x y z
N PRO A 1 -12.42 -6.56 -9.45
CA PRO A 1 -13.85 -6.64 -9.05
C PRO A 1 -14.54 -5.41 -9.62
N GLU A 2 -15.75 -5.55 -10.16
CA GLU A 2 -16.55 -4.36 -10.45
C GLU A 2 -16.95 -3.71 -9.12
N ILE A 3 -16.37 -2.55 -8.84
CA ILE A 3 -16.80 -1.75 -7.70
C ILE A 3 -18.11 -1.09 -8.13
N GLY A 4 -19.24 -1.54 -7.59
CA GLY A 4 -20.51 -0.85 -7.74
C GLY A 4 -20.44 0.57 -7.21
N LYS A 5 -21.48 1.39 -7.42
CA LYS A 5 -21.53 2.71 -6.80
C LYS A 5 -21.45 2.59 -5.28
N LEU A 6 -20.39 3.16 -4.69
CA LEU A 6 -20.16 3.08 -3.24
C LEU A 6 -21.37 3.56 -2.41
N THR A 7 -22.10 4.55 -2.92
CA THR A 7 -23.32 5.09 -2.27
C THR A 7 -24.53 4.16 -2.31
N GLU A 8 -24.51 3.15 -3.18
CA GLU A 8 -25.58 2.17 -3.35
C GLU A 8 -25.22 0.81 -2.72
N LEU A 9 -24.01 0.70 -2.13
CA LEU A 9 -23.60 -0.51 -1.43
C LEU A 9 -24.38 -0.65 -0.12
N ASN A 10 -24.83 -1.87 0.15
CA ASN A 10 -25.27 -2.23 1.49
C ASN A 10 -24.06 -2.34 2.43
N ARG A 11 -24.33 -2.45 3.72
CA ARG A 11 -23.27 -2.52 4.75
C ARG A 11 -22.28 -3.66 4.49
N THR A 12 -22.77 -4.83 4.11
CA THR A 12 -21.95 -6.02 3.83
C THR A 12 -21.00 -5.78 2.66
N GLY A 13 -21.47 -5.23 1.54
CA GLY A 13 -20.62 -4.93 0.39
C GLY A 13 -19.56 -3.87 0.70
N TRP A 14 -19.87 -2.87 1.53
CA TRP A 14 -18.87 -1.93 2.02
C TRP A 14 -17.81 -2.62 2.89
N GLU A 15 -18.23 -3.48 3.82
CA GLU A 15 -17.32 -4.24 4.69
C GLU A 15 -16.40 -5.16 3.89
N GLU A 16 -16.89 -5.82 2.84
CA GLU A 16 -16.07 -6.64 1.94
C GLU A 16 -14.98 -5.82 1.24
N LEU A 17 -15.30 -4.61 0.76
CA LEU A 17 -14.31 -3.73 0.14
C LEU A 17 -13.28 -3.22 1.14
N VAL A 18 -13.72 -2.81 2.34
CA VAL A 18 -12.81 -2.40 3.42
C VAL A 18 -11.91 -3.56 3.84
N ALA A 19 -12.48 -4.75 4.01
CA ALA A 19 -11.71 -5.94 4.36
C ALA A 19 -10.67 -6.26 3.29
N LYS A 20 -11.04 -6.18 2.02
CA LYS A 20 -10.15 -6.46 0.89
C LYS A 20 -9.00 -5.47 0.76
N PHE A 21 -9.29 -4.18 0.80
CA PHE A 21 -8.31 -3.15 0.44
C PHE A 21 -7.61 -2.52 1.65
N ILE A 22 -8.15 -2.66 2.87
CA ILE A 22 -7.60 -2.02 4.06
C ILE A 22 -7.26 -3.05 5.14
N SER A 23 -8.24 -3.79 5.66
CA SER A 23 -8.02 -4.65 6.85
C SER A 23 -7.12 -5.86 6.56
N THR A 24 -7.27 -6.49 5.39
CA THR A 24 -6.43 -7.63 5.00
C THR A 24 -4.98 -7.21 4.79
N PRO A 25 -4.66 -6.17 3.99
CA PRO A 25 -3.29 -5.67 3.88
C PRO A 25 -2.67 -5.29 5.23
N ALA A 26 -3.43 -4.62 6.11
CA ALA A 26 -2.95 -4.26 7.44
C ALA A 26 -2.62 -5.48 8.31
N THR A 27 -3.49 -6.50 8.28
CA THR A 27 -3.29 -7.75 9.02
C THR A 27 -2.08 -8.53 8.50
N VAL A 28 -1.91 -8.58 7.17
CA VAL A 28 -0.74 -9.22 6.55
C VAL A 28 0.53 -8.47 6.91
N ALA A 29 0.54 -7.13 6.81
CA ALA A 29 1.69 -6.32 7.19
C ALA A 29 2.08 -6.52 8.66
N GLN A 30 1.11 -6.52 9.59
CA GLN A 30 1.35 -6.79 11.00
C GLN A 30 1.96 -8.17 11.23
N ARG A 31 1.43 -9.22 10.56
CA ARG A 31 2.02 -10.57 10.64
C ARG A 31 3.43 -10.61 10.08
N THR A 32 3.71 -9.89 8.99
CA THR A 32 5.07 -9.81 8.43
C THR A 32 6.04 -9.14 9.41
N LEU A 33 5.60 -8.09 10.14
CA LEU A 33 6.41 -7.47 11.18
C LEU A 33 6.76 -8.46 12.30
N GLU A 34 5.85 -9.34 12.70
CA GLU A 34 6.14 -10.40 13.67
C GLU A 34 7.18 -11.41 13.15
N HIS A 35 7.27 -11.63 11.83
CA HIS A 35 8.34 -12.46 11.26
C HIS A 35 9.70 -11.74 11.25
N PHE A 36 9.70 -10.42 11.01
CA PHE A 36 10.93 -9.61 11.07
C PHE A 36 11.43 -9.42 12.50
N VAL A 37 10.51 -9.27 13.45
CA VAL A 37 10.80 -9.00 14.87
C VAL A 37 9.91 -9.88 15.75
N PRO A 38 10.25 -11.17 15.93
CA PRO A 38 9.46 -12.08 16.78
C PRO A 38 9.36 -11.58 18.22
N GLY A 39 8.14 -11.49 18.76
CA GLY A 39 7.84 -10.96 20.09
C GLY A 39 7.91 -9.44 20.20
N GLY A 40 8.05 -8.72 19.08
CA GLY A 40 8.08 -7.26 19.05
C GLY A 40 6.77 -6.62 19.51
N ASP A 41 5.66 -7.33 19.41
CA ASP A 41 4.36 -6.92 19.95
C ASP A 41 4.37 -6.77 21.49
N LYS A 42 5.19 -7.58 22.17
CA LYS A 42 5.36 -7.59 23.64
C LYS A 42 6.53 -6.73 24.10
N ASP A 43 7.61 -6.70 23.33
CA ASP A 43 8.78 -5.88 23.62
C ASP A 43 9.16 -5.01 22.40
N PRO A 44 8.65 -3.76 22.34
CA PRO A 44 8.92 -2.84 21.23
C PRO A 44 10.40 -2.52 21.02
N ARG A 45 11.27 -2.72 22.03
CA ARG A 45 12.71 -2.44 21.91
C ARG A 45 13.39 -3.37 20.91
N LEU A 46 12.80 -4.53 20.63
CA LEU A 46 13.30 -5.49 19.64
C LEU A 46 13.28 -4.94 18.21
N TYR A 47 12.48 -3.90 17.93
CA TYR A 47 12.44 -3.27 16.62
C TYR A 47 13.65 -2.41 16.29
N LYS A 48 14.41 -1.98 17.31
CA LYS A 48 15.55 -1.09 17.12
C LYS A 48 16.56 -1.74 16.17
N ASP A 49 16.95 -0.99 15.15
CA ASP A 49 17.89 -1.41 14.10
C ASP A 49 17.47 -2.63 13.24
N ALA A 50 16.29 -3.22 13.48
CA ALA A 50 15.75 -4.30 12.65
C ALA A 50 15.54 -3.82 11.20
N THR A 51 15.83 -4.67 10.22
CA THR A 51 15.74 -4.35 8.79
C THR A 51 14.67 -5.19 8.12
N GLY A 52 14.07 -4.65 7.07
CA GLY A 52 13.06 -5.35 6.29
C GLY A 52 12.31 -4.40 5.38
N ALA A 53 11.67 -4.96 4.36
CA ALA A 53 10.82 -4.20 3.45
C ALA A 53 9.50 -4.93 3.26
N ILE A 54 8.39 -4.19 3.32
CA ILE A 54 7.04 -4.69 3.06
C ILE A 54 6.48 -3.89 1.90
N MET A 55 5.88 -4.53 0.89
CA MET A 55 5.13 -3.85 -0.16
C MET A 55 3.66 -4.20 -0.10
N ILE A 56 2.82 -3.18 -0.11
CA ILE A 56 1.40 -3.29 -0.43
C ILE A 56 1.21 -2.91 -1.89
N VAL A 57 0.61 -3.80 -2.67
CA VAL A 57 0.10 -3.46 -4.00
C VAL A 57 -1.34 -3.00 -3.83
N GLY A 58 -1.55 -1.69 -3.95
CA GLY A 58 -2.88 -1.08 -3.85
C GLY A 58 -3.74 -1.39 -5.08
N PRO A 59 -5.02 -1.00 -5.06
CA PRO A 59 -5.93 -1.30 -6.15
C PRO A 59 -5.58 -0.54 -7.43
N ASP A 60 -5.64 -1.25 -8.56
CA ASP A 60 -5.43 -0.70 -9.89
C ASP A 60 -6.52 0.30 -10.26
N LEU A 61 -6.12 1.36 -10.98
CA LEU A 61 -7.10 2.21 -11.65
C LEU A 61 -7.83 1.43 -12.75
N PRO A 62 -9.12 1.72 -12.98
CA PRO A 62 -9.88 1.10 -14.07
C PRO A 62 -9.26 1.42 -15.43
N ILE A 63 -9.28 0.42 -16.32
CA ILE A 63 -8.67 0.47 -17.66
C ILE A 63 -9.76 0.77 -18.71
N GLY A 64 -9.41 1.56 -19.73
CA GLY A 64 -10.20 1.72 -20.93
C GLY A 64 -10.43 3.17 -21.37
N ARG A 65 -10.86 3.33 -22.63
CA ARG A 65 -11.05 4.66 -23.27
C ARG A 65 -12.17 5.51 -22.67
N LYS A 66 -13.08 4.92 -21.89
CA LYS A 66 -14.28 5.58 -21.32
C LYS A 66 -14.41 5.34 -19.82
N VAL A 67 -13.31 5.45 -19.09
CA VAL A 67 -13.35 5.40 -17.63
C VAL A 67 -14.02 6.67 -17.10
N THR A 68 -15.11 6.50 -16.37
CA THR A 68 -15.84 7.61 -15.75
C THR A 68 -15.10 8.16 -14.53
N GLY A 69 -15.33 9.44 -14.21
CA GLY A 69 -14.80 10.05 -12.99
C GLY A 69 -15.27 9.32 -11.73
N THR A 70 -16.51 8.81 -11.72
CA THR A 70 -17.06 8.01 -10.62
C THR A 70 -16.29 6.71 -10.41
N GLN A 71 -16.01 5.94 -11.47
CA GLN A 71 -15.24 4.70 -11.34
C GLN A 71 -13.82 4.95 -10.80
N ARG A 72 -13.15 6.03 -11.23
CA ARG A 72 -11.86 6.42 -10.65
C ARG A 72 -11.98 6.79 -9.19
N ALA A 73 -12.97 7.63 -8.85
CA ALA A 73 -13.18 8.07 -7.47
C ALA A 73 -13.41 6.89 -6.52
N GLN A 74 -14.12 5.85 -6.94
CA GLN A 74 -14.36 4.65 -6.13
C GLN A 74 -13.05 3.94 -5.74
N VAL A 75 -12.11 3.81 -6.68
CA VAL A 75 -10.79 3.22 -6.41
C VAL A 75 -9.92 4.18 -5.59
N GLU A 76 -9.98 5.48 -5.88
CA GLU A 76 -9.19 6.49 -5.17
C GLU A 76 -9.58 6.64 -3.69
N VAL A 77 -10.80 6.26 -3.27
CA VAL A 77 -11.14 6.18 -1.84
C VAL A 77 -10.19 5.23 -1.11
N PHE A 78 -9.89 4.07 -1.70
CA PHE A 78 -9.00 3.08 -1.08
C PHE A 78 -7.52 3.42 -1.27
N ARG A 79 -7.12 3.91 -2.45
CA ARG A 79 -5.75 4.42 -2.67
C ARG A 79 -5.45 5.56 -1.71
N GLY A 80 -6.40 6.48 -1.56
CA GLY A 80 -6.35 7.60 -0.63
C GLY A 80 -6.23 7.18 0.83
N ALA A 81 -6.88 6.09 1.24
CA ALA A 81 -6.77 5.55 2.61
C ALA A 81 -5.44 4.83 2.88
N LEU A 82 -4.87 4.14 1.88
CA LEU A 82 -3.58 3.44 2.02
C LEU A 82 -2.38 4.39 2.13
N ARG A 83 -2.48 5.61 1.56
CA ARG A 83 -1.44 6.65 1.66
C ARG A 83 -1.11 7.00 3.12
N PRO A 84 -2.04 7.52 3.94
CA PRO A 84 -1.76 7.84 5.34
C PRO A 84 -1.43 6.60 6.17
N PHE A 85 -2.04 5.44 5.89
CA PHE A 85 -1.68 4.19 6.56
C PHE A 85 -0.18 3.87 6.40
N THR A 86 0.33 3.98 5.17
CA THR A 86 1.75 3.75 4.86
C THR A 86 2.65 4.73 5.58
N THR A 87 2.31 6.01 5.54
CA THR A 87 3.10 7.06 6.20
C THR A 87 3.14 6.86 7.71
N THR A 88 1.99 6.62 8.35
CA THR A 88 1.92 6.45 9.81
C THR A 88 2.71 5.24 10.28
N VAL A 89 2.61 4.10 9.60
CA VAL A 89 3.40 2.90 9.97
C VAL A 89 4.90 3.17 9.86
N ASN A 90 5.36 3.87 8.80
CA ASN A 90 6.77 4.20 8.69
C ASN A 90 7.24 5.21 9.75
N GLN A 91 6.39 6.17 10.13
CA GLN A 91 6.69 7.10 11.23
C GLN A 91 6.87 6.36 12.55
N GLU A 92 5.96 5.44 12.88
CA GLU A 92 6.10 4.62 14.08
C GLU A 92 7.36 3.75 14.04
N LEU A 93 7.61 3.05 12.93
CA LEU A 93 8.81 2.22 12.77
C LEU A 93 10.10 3.04 12.87
N SER A 94 10.18 4.17 12.15
CA SER A 94 11.39 5.00 12.06
C SER A 94 11.62 5.86 13.30
N ASP A 95 10.62 6.67 13.65
CA ASP A 95 10.81 7.80 14.56
C ASP A 95 10.61 7.36 16.01
N VAL A 96 9.69 6.43 16.26
CA VAL A 96 9.41 5.90 17.59
C VAL A 96 10.28 4.69 17.90
N LEU A 97 10.21 3.65 17.05
CA LEU A 97 10.86 2.35 17.31
C LEU A 97 12.33 2.29 16.88
N LYS A 98 12.82 3.29 16.14
CA LYS A 98 14.19 3.33 15.59
C LYS A 98 14.53 2.09 14.75
N SER A 99 13.53 1.55 14.06
CA SER A 99 13.64 0.45 13.12
C SER A 99 14.05 0.96 11.74
N LYS A 100 14.77 0.10 11.00
CA LYS A 100 15.10 0.28 9.58
C LYS A 100 14.13 -0.49 8.68
N ILE A 101 13.09 -1.11 9.25
CA ILE A 101 11.99 -1.68 8.46
C ILE A 101 11.25 -0.54 7.76
N ARG A 102 10.93 -0.76 6.48
CA ARG A 102 10.18 0.17 5.65
C ARG A 102 8.97 -0.50 5.03
N MET A 103 7.83 0.18 5.05
CA MET A 103 6.63 -0.26 4.35
C MET A 103 6.39 0.64 3.16
N PHE A 104 6.16 0.05 2.00
CA PHE A 104 5.90 0.74 0.75
C PHE A 104 4.49 0.42 0.28
N THR A 105 3.86 1.37 -0.39
CA THR A 105 2.64 1.12 -1.15
C THR A 105 2.84 1.55 -2.59
N ILE A 106 2.57 0.65 -3.52
CA ILE A 106 2.53 0.97 -4.94
C ILE A 106 1.10 1.00 -5.44
N PHE A 107 0.86 1.85 -6.41
CA PHE A 107 -0.43 2.10 -7.00
C PHE A 107 -0.34 2.00 -8.53
N PRO A 108 -0.71 0.85 -9.10
CA PRO A 108 -0.66 0.65 -10.55
C PRO A 108 -1.83 1.30 -11.29
N GLY A 109 -1.67 1.46 -12.60
CA GLY A 109 -2.62 2.13 -13.48
C GLY A 109 -2.50 3.65 -13.46
N SER A 110 -2.98 4.28 -14.55
CA SER A 110 -2.94 5.72 -14.77
C SER A 110 -4.34 6.34 -14.82
N VAL A 111 -4.47 7.61 -14.44
CA VAL A 111 -5.69 8.42 -14.60
C VAL A 111 -6.24 8.42 -16.02
N THR A 112 -5.37 8.18 -17.03
CA THR A 112 -5.72 8.10 -18.45
C THR A 112 -6.49 6.82 -18.82
N GLY A 113 -6.56 5.83 -17.92
CA GLY A 113 -7.16 4.53 -18.20
C GLY A 113 -6.27 3.61 -19.04
N SER A 114 -4.96 3.90 -19.09
CA SER A 114 -3.96 3.05 -19.73
C SER A 114 -3.74 1.76 -18.94
N GLU A 115 -3.35 0.68 -19.60
CA GLU A 115 -3.03 -0.58 -18.93
C GLU A 115 -1.83 -0.42 -17.97
N PRO A 116 -1.89 -1.00 -16.76
CA PRO A 116 -0.76 -1.02 -15.86
C PRO A 116 0.47 -1.66 -16.49
N ASN A 117 1.66 -1.09 -16.24
CA ASN A 117 2.89 -1.64 -16.75
C ASN A 117 3.53 -2.58 -15.73
N ASN A 118 3.43 -3.89 -15.97
CA ASN A 118 4.01 -4.92 -15.11
C ASN A 118 5.53 -4.76 -14.92
N GLN A 119 6.25 -4.22 -15.92
CA GLN A 119 7.67 -3.95 -15.80
C GLN A 119 7.96 -2.89 -14.74
N LYS A 120 7.15 -1.83 -14.67
CA LYS A 120 7.30 -0.79 -13.64
C LYS A 120 6.95 -1.30 -12.24
N ILE A 121 5.97 -2.19 -12.15
CA ILE A 121 5.67 -2.90 -10.90
C ILE A 121 6.86 -3.76 -10.46
N ALA A 122 7.46 -4.52 -11.39
CA ALA A 122 8.65 -5.33 -11.11
C ALA A 122 9.86 -4.48 -10.71
N GLU A 123 10.06 -3.33 -11.34
CA GLU A 123 11.08 -2.35 -10.96
C GLU A 123 10.86 -1.81 -9.54
N ALA A 124 9.61 -1.55 -9.16
CA ALA A 124 9.29 -1.17 -7.78
C ALA A 124 9.63 -2.30 -6.80
N PHE A 125 9.35 -3.57 -7.13
CA PHE A 125 9.79 -4.70 -6.30
C PHE A 125 11.32 -4.79 -6.20
N ASN A 126 12.04 -4.56 -7.30
CA ASN A 126 13.50 -4.56 -7.31
C ASN A 126 14.07 -3.42 -6.44
N PHE A 127 13.39 -2.26 -6.39
CA PHE A 127 13.80 -1.18 -5.49
C PHE A 127 13.82 -1.62 -4.02
N LEU A 128 12.86 -2.45 -3.58
CA LEU A 128 12.76 -2.88 -2.18
C LEU A 128 13.95 -3.69 -1.67
N VAL A 129 14.66 -4.37 -2.57
CA VAL A 129 15.84 -5.17 -2.20
C VAL A 129 17.13 -4.36 -2.22
N THR A 130 17.06 -3.07 -2.57
CA THR A 130 18.22 -2.17 -2.55
C THR A 130 18.45 -1.57 -1.18
N GLU A 131 19.69 -1.19 -0.88
CA GLU A 131 20.02 -0.45 0.35
C GLU A 131 19.32 0.92 0.41
N ASN A 132 19.03 1.52 -0.74
CA ASN A 132 18.34 2.81 -0.85
C ASN A 132 16.90 2.74 -0.31
N ALA A 133 16.24 1.58 -0.37
CA ALA A 133 14.89 1.44 0.18
C ALA A 133 14.87 1.69 1.70
N LEU A 134 15.90 1.26 2.43
CA LEU A 134 15.96 1.36 3.90
C LEU A 134 15.94 2.83 4.39
N THR A 135 16.43 3.76 3.57
CA THR A 135 16.54 5.19 3.90
C THR A 135 15.61 6.06 3.07
N SER A 136 14.75 5.47 2.23
CA SER A 136 13.85 6.22 1.35
C SER A 136 12.87 7.08 2.15
N ALA A 137 12.82 8.38 1.83
CA ALA A 137 11.78 9.28 2.32
C ALA A 137 10.46 9.10 1.56
N GLU A 138 10.53 8.62 0.32
CA GLU A 138 9.35 8.30 -0.47
C GLU A 138 8.95 6.83 -0.27
N VAL A 139 7.73 6.63 0.22
CA VAL A 139 7.19 5.30 0.55
C VAL A 139 5.92 4.95 -0.23
N VAL A 140 5.42 5.86 -1.06
CA VAL A 140 4.22 5.65 -1.88
C VAL A 140 4.52 5.98 -3.34
N PHE A 141 4.28 5.03 -4.24
CA PHE A 141 4.59 5.18 -5.66
C PHE A 141 3.35 4.97 -6.54
N CYS A 142 3.00 5.96 -7.35
CA CYS A 142 2.05 5.79 -8.46
C CYS A 142 2.85 5.41 -9.71
N VAL A 143 3.09 4.11 -9.90
CA VAL A 143 4.13 3.60 -10.83
C VAL A 143 3.84 3.93 -12.30
N ASP A 144 2.57 4.05 -12.68
CA ASP A 144 2.17 4.29 -14.06
C ASP A 144 1.86 5.76 -14.38
N GLU A 145 1.86 6.64 -13.38
CA GLU A 145 1.63 8.07 -13.60
C GLU A 145 2.90 8.76 -14.12
N THR A 146 2.74 9.58 -15.14
CA THR A 146 3.78 10.52 -15.56
C THR A 146 3.82 11.68 -14.57
N ARG A 147 4.92 11.82 -13.82
CA ARG A 147 5.19 12.96 -12.95
C ARG A 147 5.77 14.14 -13.71
#